data_AF-A0A5Y0S944-F1
#
_entry.id   AF-A0A5Y0S944-F1
#
_cell.length_a   1.000
_cell.length_b   1.000
_cell.length_c   1.000
_cell.angle_alpha   90.00
_cell.angle_beta   90.00
_cell.angle_gamma   90.00
#
_symmetry.space_group_name_H-M   'P 1'
#
loop_
_entity.id
_entity.type
_entity.pdbx_description
1 polymer ?
#
loop_
_entity_poly.entity_id
_entity_poly.type
_entity_poly.pdbx_seq_one_letter_code
_entity_poly.pdbx_strand_id
1 'polypeptide(L)' 'MIKQAWCSALKVDAQTHAVLARFPQSPVSWLTRGDNTQLQQALSKAAYLAKQETKATGDGERNFGCSRG' A
#
# COMPACT_ATOMS: atom_id res chain seq x y z
N MET A 1 -1.77 2.99 -16.07
CA MET A 1 -0.96 4.17 -15.67
C MET A 1 -0.12 3.91 -14.41
N ILE A 2 -0.70 3.52 -13.26
CA ILE A 2 0.09 3.34 -12.01
C ILE A 2 1.04 2.13 -12.00
N LYS A 3 0.62 0.97 -12.53
CA LYS A 3 1.44 -0.25 -12.62
C LYS A 3 2.68 -0.06 -13.50
N GLN A 4 2.54 0.69 -14.59
CA GLN A 4 3.64 0.99 -15.50
C GLN A 4 4.65 1.97 -14.87
N ALA A 5 4.17 2.99 -14.15
CA ALA A 5 5.03 3.88 -13.39
C ALA A 5 5.82 3.11 -12.30
N TRP A 6 5.15 2.18 -11.59
CA TRP A 6 5.79 1.31 -10.60
C TRP A 6 6.87 0.42 -11.23
N CYS A 7 6.58 -0.24 -12.37
CA CYS A 7 7.56 -1.06 -13.09
C CYS A 7 8.74 -0.21 -13.58
N SER A 8 8.47 1.00 -14.09
CA SER A 8 9.50 1.93 -14.56
C SER A 8 10.43 2.37 -13.42
N ALA A 9 9.89 2.67 -12.23
CA ALA A 9 10.69 3.07 -11.08
C ALA A 9 11.63 1.95 -10.62
N LEU A 10 11.18 0.70 -10.73
CA LEU A 10 11.96 -0.49 -10.38
C LEU A 10 12.84 -1.00 -11.55
N LYS A 11 12.76 -0.37 -12.72
CA LYS A 11 13.45 -0.79 -13.96
C LYS A 11 13.15 -2.25 -14.34
N VAL A 12 11.90 -2.67 -14.19
CA VAL A 12 11.42 -4.02 -14.55
C VAL A 12 10.43 -3.94 -15.71
N ASP A 13 10.35 -5.02 -16.49
CA ASP A 13 9.40 -5.12 -17.60
C ASP A 13 7.95 -5.08 -17.12
N ALA A 14 7.15 -4.17 -17.68
CA ALA A 14 5.78 -3.96 -17.27
C ALA A 14 4.85 -5.11 -17.67
N GLN A 15 5.12 -5.81 -18.78
CA GLN A 15 4.24 -6.89 -19.25
C GLN A 15 4.29 -8.10 -18.30
N THR A 16 5.48 -8.40 -17.78
CA THR A 16 5.73 -9.52 -16.88
C THR A 16 5.45 -9.16 -15.41
N HIS A 17 5.76 -7.93 -14.99
CA HIS A 17 5.79 -7.57 -13.56
C HIS A 17 4.59 -6.77 -13.07
N ALA A 18 3.69 -6.32 -13.96
CA ALA A 18 2.48 -5.57 -13.56
C ALA A 18 1.49 -6.37 -12.68
N VAL A 19 1.63 -7.70 -12.63
CA VAL A 19 0.83 -8.58 -11.75
C VAL A 19 1.35 -8.63 -10.32
N LEU A 20 2.62 -8.25 -10.09
CA LEU A 20 3.26 -8.30 -8.77
C LEU A 20 2.75 -7.21 -7.81
N ALA A 21 2.34 -6.07 -8.38
CA ALA A 21 1.74 -4.99 -7.61
C ALA A 21 0.21 -5.10 -7.58
N ARG A 22 -0.35 -5.45 -6.42
CA ARG A 22 -1.80 -5.44 -6.19
C ARG A 22 -2.24 -4.10 -5.60
N PHE A 23 -3.01 -3.35 -6.38
CA PHE A 23 -3.67 -2.13 -5.92
C PHE A 23 -5.09 -2.49 -5.44
N PRO A 24 -5.52 -2.00 -4.27
CA PRO A 24 -6.89 -2.21 -3.81
C PRO A 24 -7.88 -1.52 -4.74
N GLN A 25 -9.13 -2.00 -4.75
CA GLN A 25 -10.20 -1.46 -5.61
C GLN A 25 -10.53 0.02 -5.31
N SER A 26 -10.31 0.45 -4.07
CA SER A 26 -10.40 1.86 -3.65
C SER A 26 -9.04 2.32 -3.10
N PRO A 27 -8.07 2.65 -3.98
CA PRO A 27 -6.71 3.01 -3.59
C PRO A 27 -6.55 4.49 -3.21
N VAL A 28 -7.62 5.28 -3.32
CA VAL A 28 -7.63 6.73 -3.13
C VAL A 28 -8.61 7.11 -2.04
N SER A 29 -8.21 8.07 -1.22
CA SER A 29 -9.07 8.77 -0.27
C SER A 29 -9.21 10.21 -0.70
N TRP A 30 -10.45 10.67 -0.88
CA TRP A 30 -10.75 12.07 -1.13
C TRP A 30 -10.92 12.80 0.19
N LEU A 31 -10.36 14.01 0.29
CA LEU A 31 -10.39 14.81 1.52
C LEU A 31 -11.03 16.16 1.22
N THR A 32 -12.11 16.47 1.93
CA THR A 32 -12.66 17.82 2.00
C THR A 32 -11.98 18.59 3.12
N ARG A 33 -11.55 19.82 2.86
CA ARG A 33 -10.93 20.69 3.87
C ARG A 33 -11.88 20.88 5.06
N GLY A 34 -11.40 20.55 6.26
CA GLY A 34 -12.16 20.67 7.51
C GLY A 34 -12.93 19.42 7.91
N ASP A 35 -13.00 18.39 7.06
CA ASP A 35 -13.60 17.09 7.42
C ASP A 35 -12.57 16.21 8.14
N ASN A 36 -12.58 16.29 9.47
CA ASN A 36 -11.70 15.50 10.32
C ASN A 36 -11.99 13.99 10.25
N THR A 37 -13.22 13.59 9.94
CA THR A 37 -13.59 12.17 9.85
C THR A 37 -12.94 11.53 8.62
N GLN A 38 -13.01 12.20 7.47
CA GLN A 38 -12.33 11.76 6.26
C GLN A 38 -10.82 11.70 6.45
N LEU A 39 -10.25 12.69 7.15
CA LEU A 39 -8.83 12.71 7.48
C LEU A 39 -8.42 11.51 8.33
N GLN A 40 -9.16 11.21 9.41
CA GLN A 40 -8.87 10.06 10.27
C GLN A 40 -8.97 8.74 9.51
N GLN A 41 -10.00 8.55 8.69
CA GLN A 41 -10.14 7.34 7.87
C GLN A 41 -9.00 7.20 6.85
N ALA A 42 -8.55 8.29 6.25
CA ALA A 42 -7.41 8.27 5.33
C ALA A 42 -6.11 7.92 6.07
N LEU A 43 -5.89 8.46 7.27
CA LEU A 43 -4.75 8.14 8.12
C LEU A 43 -4.74 6.66 8.53
N SER A 44 -5.87 6.10 8.95
CA SER A 44 -5.97 4.66 9.28
C SER A 44 -5.63 3.77 8.09
N LYS A 45 -6.14 4.09 6.89
CA LYS A 45 -5.78 3.38 5.66
C LYS A 45 -4.28 3.49 5.33
N ALA A 46 -3.70 4.68 5.52
CA ALA A 46 -2.28 4.90 5.29
C ALA A 46 -1.40 4.10 6.28
N ALA A 47 -1.78 4.06 7.56
CA ALA A 47 -1.09 3.28 8.59
C ALA A 47 -1.07 1.78 8.28
N TYR A 48 -2.17 1.25 7.75
CA TYR A 48 -2.25 -0.13 7.27
C TYR A 48 -1.29 -0.39 6.09
N LEU A 49 -1.27 0.50 5.09
CA LEU A 49 -0.40 0.39 3.91
C LEU A 49 1.09 0.52 4.26
N ALA A 50 1.43 1.34 5.26
CA ALA A 50 2.79 1.46 5.79
C ALA A 50 3.25 0.23 6.58
N LYS A 51 2.39 -0.79 6.72
CA LYS A 51 2.57 -1.94 7.61
C LYS A 51 2.89 -1.54 9.07
N GLN A 52 2.50 -0.35 9.53
CA GLN A 52 2.78 0.01 10.92
C GLN A 52 2.03 -0.90 11.91
N GLU A 53 0.81 -1.29 11.56
CA GLU A 53 -0.05 -2.16 12.38
C GLU A 53 0.19 -3.67 12.16
N THR A 54 0.80 -4.07 11.04
CA THR A 54 0.92 -5.50 10.64
C THR A 54 2.35 -5.99 10.46
N LYS A 55 3.36 -5.15 10.69
CA LYS A 55 4.74 -5.64 10.82
C LYS A 55 4.88 -6.37 12.15
N ALA A 56 5.02 -7.69 12.10
CA ALA A 56 5.65 -8.41 13.19
C ALA A 56 7.12 -7.93 13.31
N THR A 57 7.43 -7.20 14.38
CA THR A 57 8.79 -6.73 14.70
C THR A 57 9.40 -7.57 15.82
N GLY A 58 9.29 -8.91 15.72
CA GLY A 58 9.54 -9.80 16.86
C GLY A 58 10.54 -10.94 16.67
N ASP A 59 10.92 -11.31 15.45
CA ASP A 59 11.60 -12.59 15.20
C ASP A 59 12.95 -12.51 14.50
N GLY A 60 13.49 -11.30 14.25
CA GLY A 60 14.84 -11.14 13.68
C GLY A 60 15.00 -11.60 12.23
N GLU A 61 13.97 -12.20 11.64
CA GLU A 61 13.91 -12.64 10.25
C GLU A 61 13.12 -11.68 9.36
N ARG A 62 13.45 -11.65 8.07
CA ARG A 62 12.81 -10.76 7.09
C ARG A 62 11.40 -11.27 6.80
N ASN A 63 10.40 -10.67 7.44
CA ASN A 63 8.98 -10.98 7.23
C ASN A 63 8.48 -10.61 5.81
N PHE A 64 8.76 -11.46 4.83
CA PHE A 64 8.11 -11.47 3.53
C PHE A 64 6.74 -12.15 3.65
N GLY A 65 5.67 -11.33 3.68
CA GLY A 65 4.40 -11.76 3.07
C GLY A 65 3.27 -12.29 3.94
N CYS A 66 3.27 -12.18 5.27
CA CYS A 66 2.05 -12.48 6.04
C CYS A 66 1.21 -11.22 6.29
N SER A 67 0.34 -10.88 5.35
CA SER A 67 -0.83 -10.05 5.64
C SER A 67 -1.89 -10.92 6.30
N ARG A 68 -2.42 -10.50 7.45
CA ARG A 68 -3.55 -11.17 8.10
C ARG A 68 -4.75 -11.18 7.14
N GLY A 69 -5.37 -12.36 6.99
CA GLY A 69 -6.69 -12.51 6.36
C GLY A 69 -7.79 -11.85 7.18
#